data_AF-A6H1J1-F1
#
_entry.id   AF-A6H1J1-F1
#
_cell.length_a   1.000
_cell.length_b   1.000
_cell.length_c   1.000
_cell.angle_alpha   90.00
_cell.angle_beta   90.00
_cell.angle_gamma   90.00
#
_symmetry.space_group_name_H-M   'P 1'
#
loop_
_entity.id
_entity.type
_entity.pdbx_description
1 polymer ?
#
loop_
_entity_poly.entity_id
_entity_poly.type
_entity_poly.pdbx_seq_one_letter_code
_entity_poly.pdbx_strand_id
1 'polypeptide(L)'
;MQPGGNVAVWLNFFNENSIEIGFYKARKSTISEIPSDSIDYYIDKVLERNPESEWIKTTKLTNKIQFENWSIKYRKKYNWKFQTNINLTSNPSQIRIEKYNGEIFEIQNQNLSQDNCEMSTLPRSILIQNIKIQGETTNIIAQLDEDSIYSAFEKLDNENHTKEISIICTLNNKGRIENIIAKNDLEKVKLKITTD
;
A
#
# COMPACT_ATOMS: atom_id res chain seq x y z
N MET A 1 23.87 8.56 20.62
CA MET A 1 22.60 8.96 19.98
C MET A 1 21.54 7.96 20.41
N GLN A 2 20.59 8.34 21.29
CA GLN A 2 19.55 7.45 21.80
C GLN A 2 18.20 7.74 21.11
N PRO A 3 17.37 6.73 20.85
CA PRO A 3 16.40 6.74 19.76
C PRO A 3 15.11 7.43 20.15
N GLY A 4 14.85 8.61 19.57
CA GLY A 4 13.48 9.07 19.38
C GLY A 4 12.87 8.27 18.24
N GLY A 5 12.45 7.04 18.51
CA GLY A 5 11.86 6.15 17.51
C GLY A 5 10.52 6.67 16.99
N ASN A 6 10.17 6.27 15.77
CA ASN A 6 8.82 6.48 15.26
C ASN A 6 7.93 5.30 15.68
N VAL A 7 6.71 5.60 16.12
CA VAL A 7 5.71 4.61 16.56
C VAL A 7 4.50 4.74 15.65
N ALA A 8 4.13 3.65 14.99
CA ALA A 8 2.91 3.54 14.20
C ALA A 8 1.90 2.67 14.94
N VAL A 9 0.65 3.10 15.00
CA VAL A 9 -0.45 2.35 15.60
C VAL A 9 -1.37 1.89 14.47
N TRP A 10 -1.61 0.58 14.44
CA TRP A 10 -2.37 -0.08 13.39
C TRP A 10 -3.64 -0.70 13.96
N LEU A 11 -4.73 -0.61 13.20
CA LEU A 11 -5.96 -1.33 13.46
C LEU A 11 -6.14 -2.38 12.37
N ASN A 12 -6.19 -3.65 12.78
CA ASN A 12 -6.43 -4.78 11.88
C ASN A 12 -7.88 -5.24 12.06
N PHE A 13 -8.57 -5.43 10.94
CA PHE A 13 -9.94 -5.93 10.92
C PHE A 13 -9.96 -7.40 10.49
N PHE A 14 -11.06 -8.10 10.80
CA PHE A 14 -11.24 -9.52 10.49
C PHE A 14 -11.19 -9.85 8.98
N ASN A 15 -11.43 -8.86 8.12
CA ASN A 15 -11.41 -9.01 6.66
C ASN A 15 -10.06 -8.61 6.04
N GLU A 16 -8.96 -8.77 6.77
CA GLU A 16 -7.60 -8.44 6.33
C GLU A 16 -7.34 -6.96 5.98
N ASN A 17 -8.35 -6.09 6.15
CA ASN A 17 -8.15 -4.64 6.12
C ASN A 17 -7.21 -4.24 7.27
N SER A 18 -6.24 -3.40 6.94
CA SER A 18 -5.30 -2.85 7.90
C SER A 18 -5.14 -1.37 7.64
N ILE A 19 -5.38 -0.56 8.67
CA ILE A 19 -5.27 0.89 8.58
C ILE A 19 -4.30 1.42 9.64
N GLU A 20 -3.54 2.45 9.27
CA GLU A 20 -2.73 3.19 10.23
C GLU A 20 -3.60 4.27 10.87
N ILE A 21 -3.84 4.15 12.17
CA ILE A 21 -4.66 5.11 12.94
C ILE A 21 -3.82 6.18 13.64
N GLY A 22 -2.49 6.05 13.63
CA GLY A 22 -1.63 7.09 14.18
C GLY A 22 -0.15 6.84 13.95
N PHE A 23 0.59 7.94 13.78
CA PHE A 23 2.03 7.94 13.64
C PHE A 23 2.64 9.01 14.53
N TYR A 24 3.50 8.61 15.44
CA TYR A 24 4.01 9.44 16.52
C TYR A 24 5.54 9.38 16.58
N LYS A 25 6.15 10.53 16.84
CA LYS A 25 7.58 10.60 17.15
C LYS A 25 7.77 10.52 18.65
N ALA A 26 8.43 9.46 19.13
CA ALA A 26 8.73 9.32 20.54
C ALA A 26 9.63 10.48 21.00
N ARG A 27 9.24 11.13 22.09
CA ARG A 27 10.08 12.11 22.77
C ARG A 27 10.93 11.39 23.80
N LYS A 28 12.16 11.87 24.00
CA LYS A 28 13.04 11.36 25.04
C LYS A 28 12.32 11.50 26.39
N SER A 29 12.11 10.39 27.06
CA SER A 29 11.65 10.35 28.45
C SER A 29 12.80 9.90 29.33
N THR A 30 12.94 10.51 30.51
CA THR A 30 13.79 10.00 31.59
C THR A 30 13.02 8.92 32.32
N ILE A 31 13.13 7.69 31.83
CA ILE A 31 12.64 6.50 32.55
C ILE A 31 13.80 6.03 33.44
N SER A 32 13.60 6.08 34.76
CA SER A 32 14.59 5.65 35.75
C SER A 32 14.69 4.14 35.92
N GLU A 33 13.71 3.38 35.42
CA GLU A 33 13.66 1.92 35.53
C GLU A 33 13.18 1.33 34.19
N ILE A 34 14.14 1.02 33.31
CA ILE A 34 13.91 0.01 32.27
C ILE A 34 14.32 -1.33 32.93
N PRO A 35 13.52 -2.40 32.83
CA PRO A 35 13.92 -3.72 33.32
C PRO A 35 15.35 -4.05 32.84
N SER A 36 16.14 -4.71 33.69
CA SER A 36 17.56 -5.01 33.42
C SER A 36 17.80 -5.88 32.18
N ASP A 37 16.75 -6.48 31.64
CA ASP A 37 16.79 -7.23 30.40
C ASP A 37 16.97 -6.26 29.24
N SER A 38 18.07 -6.40 28.51
CA SER A 38 18.36 -5.55 27.37
C SER A 38 17.19 -5.60 26.37
N ILE A 39 16.90 -4.46 25.73
CA ILE A 39 15.92 -4.40 24.62
C ILE A 39 16.21 -5.50 23.58
N ASP A 40 17.48 -5.84 23.40
CA ASP A 40 17.94 -6.92 22.52
C ASP A 40 17.38 -8.29 22.92
N TYR A 41 17.28 -8.62 24.22
CA TYR A 41 16.67 -9.86 24.69
C TYR A 41 15.21 -9.99 24.22
N TYR A 42 14.43 -8.93 24.32
CA TYR A 42 13.03 -8.94 23.87
C TYR A 42 12.93 -8.98 22.35
N ILE A 43 13.79 -8.26 21.62
CA ILE A 43 13.87 -8.35 20.16
C ILE A 43 14.17 -9.79 19.75
N ASP A 44 15.18 -10.42 20.33
CA ASP A 44 15.58 -11.79 20.01
C ASP A 44 14.48 -12.79 20.34
N LYS A 45 13.77 -12.63 21.46
CA LYS A 45 12.62 -13.49 21.81
C LYS A 45 11.45 -13.35 20.84
N VAL A 46 11.18 -12.15 20.34
CA VAL A 46 10.13 -11.92 19.32
C VAL A 46 10.54 -12.51 17.97
N LEU A 47 11.82 -12.43 17.61
CA LEU A 47 12.37 -13.05 16.41
C LEU A 47 12.38 -14.58 16.50
N GLU A 48 12.78 -15.17 17.63
CA GLU A 48 12.76 -16.62 17.85
C GLU A 48 11.36 -17.23 17.70
N ARG A 49 10.31 -16.49 18.09
CA ARG A 49 8.92 -16.95 18.00
C ARG A 49 8.32 -16.89 16.59
N ASN A 50 8.98 -16.23 15.65
CA ASN A 50 8.50 -16.10 14.27
C ASN A 50 9.48 -16.78 13.31
N PRO A 51 9.11 -17.90 12.66
CA PRO A 51 9.99 -18.60 11.72
C PRO A 51 10.33 -17.79 10.46
N GLU A 52 9.57 -16.73 10.15
CA GLU A 52 9.96 -15.73 9.13
C GLU A 52 11.11 -14.82 9.59
N SER A 53 11.59 -14.94 10.83
CA SER A 53 12.67 -14.09 11.37
C SER A 53 14.00 -14.21 10.62
N GLU A 54 14.21 -15.25 9.82
CA GLU A 54 15.39 -15.35 8.97
C GLU A 54 15.38 -14.28 7.87
N TRP A 55 14.20 -13.92 7.34
CA TRP A 55 14.00 -12.75 6.46
C TRP A 55 14.27 -11.44 7.21
N ILE A 56 13.84 -11.31 8.47
CA ILE A 56 14.07 -10.10 9.27
C ILE A 56 15.58 -9.94 9.57
N LYS A 57 16.26 -11.05 9.87
CA LYS A 57 17.71 -11.10 10.12
C LYS A 57 18.50 -10.78 8.85
N THR A 58 18.15 -11.37 7.71
CA THR A 58 18.81 -11.07 6.43
C THR A 58 18.52 -9.65 5.97
N THR A 59 17.28 -9.17 6.05
CA THR A 59 16.91 -7.80 5.64
C THR A 59 17.60 -6.75 6.51
N LYS A 60 17.74 -6.96 7.83
CA LYS A 60 18.58 -6.11 8.70
C LYS A 60 20.03 -6.04 8.26
N LEU A 61 20.57 -7.12 7.66
CA LEU A 61 21.99 -7.26 7.29
C LEU A 61 22.28 -6.79 5.86
N THR A 62 21.36 -6.94 4.90
CA THR A 62 21.63 -6.67 3.47
C THR A 62 20.92 -5.44 2.91
N ASN A 63 19.77 -5.04 3.46
CA ASN A 63 19.03 -3.87 3.00
C ASN A 63 18.76 -2.95 4.19
N LYS A 64 19.51 -1.83 4.29
CA LYS A 64 19.13 -0.74 5.19
C LYS A 64 17.67 -0.39 4.89
N ILE A 65 16.76 -0.75 5.78
CA ILE A 65 15.37 -0.28 5.73
C ILE A 65 15.47 1.23 5.54
N GLN A 66 14.99 1.73 4.40
CA GLN A 66 15.03 3.15 4.11
C GLN A 66 14.00 3.84 5.01
N PHE A 67 14.41 4.06 6.25
CA PHE A 67 13.53 4.50 7.33
C PHE A 67 12.89 5.85 6.99
N GLU A 68 13.58 6.69 6.22
CA GLU A 68 13.03 7.94 5.68
C GLU A 68 11.91 7.68 4.66
N ASN A 69 12.05 6.70 3.76
CA ASN A 69 10.96 6.35 2.84
C ASN A 69 9.74 5.85 3.62
N TRP A 70 9.95 4.95 4.57
CA TRP A 70 8.85 4.44 5.37
C TRP A 70 8.18 5.55 6.19
N SER A 71 8.96 6.36 6.92
CA SER A 71 8.44 7.38 7.83
C SER A 71 7.90 8.64 7.16
N ILE A 72 8.34 8.97 5.94
CA ILE A 72 7.99 10.22 5.24
C ILE A 72 7.31 9.90 3.90
N LYS A 73 8.02 9.27 2.96
CA LYS A 73 7.54 9.06 1.58
C LYS A 73 6.24 8.26 1.54
N TYR A 74 6.21 7.10 2.18
CA TYR A 74 5.09 6.14 2.11
C TYR A 74 3.85 6.59 2.89
N ARG A 75 3.99 7.57 3.77
CA ARG A 75 2.89 8.18 4.53
C ARG A 75 2.32 9.43 3.88
N LYS A 76 2.93 9.93 2.80
CA LYS A 76 2.40 11.07 2.05
C LYS A 76 1.04 10.69 1.46
N LYS A 77 0.02 11.46 1.81
CA LYS A 77 -1.36 11.25 1.39
C LYS A 77 -1.69 12.15 0.20
N TYR A 78 -2.43 11.61 -0.74
CA TYR A 78 -2.92 12.28 -1.93
C TYR A 78 -4.44 12.12 -1.99
N ASN A 79 -5.14 13.07 -2.60
CA ASN A 79 -6.59 13.00 -2.75
C ASN A 79 -6.96 12.15 -3.97
N TRP A 80 -7.18 10.84 -3.78
CA TRP A 80 -7.40 9.94 -4.92
C TRP A 80 -8.50 8.92 -4.71
N LYS A 81 -9.00 8.38 -5.82
CA LYS A 81 -9.93 7.26 -5.88
C LYS A 81 -9.52 6.20 -6.87
N PHE A 82 -9.85 4.96 -6.58
CA PHE A 82 -9.70 3.85 -7.50
C PHE A 82 -10.94 3.67 -8.38
N GLN A 83 -10.73 3.43 -9.67
CA GLN A 83 -11.79 3.13 -10.62
C GLN A 83 -11.37 1.99 -11.53
N THR A 84 -12.37 1.28 -12.03
CA THR A 84 -12.14 0.21 -13.00
C THR A 84 -12.88 0.46 -14.30
N ASN A 85 -12.24 0.10 -15.41
CA ASN A 85 -12.90 -0.09 -16.69
C ASN A 85 -12.79 -1.57 -17.06
N ILE A 86 -13.87 -2.32 -16.80
CA ILE A 86 -13.90 -3.77 -16.95
C ILE A 86 -14.74 -4.11 -18.16
N ASN A 87 -14.08 -4.66 -19.18
CA ASN A 87 -14.77 -5.20 -20.36
C ASN A 87 -14.72 -6.72 -20.33
N LEU A 88 -15.41 -7.33 -19.35
CA LEU A 88 -15.51 -8.77 -19.16
C LEU A 88 -16.96 -9.22 -19.20
N THR A 89 -17.18 -10.46 -19.64
CA THR A 89 -18.48 -11.13 -19.56
C THR A 89 -18.85 -11.56 -18.14
N SER A 90 -17.85 -11.69 -17.26
CA SER A 90 -18.03 -11.92 -15.83
C SER A 90 -17.34 -10.81 -15.03
N ASN A 91 -18.05 -10.21 -14.08
CA ASN A 91 -17.46 -9.20 -13.21
C ASN A 91 -16.65 -9.89 -12.11
N PRO A 92 -15.46 -9.38 -11.76
CA PRO A 92 -14.76 -9.80 -10.55
C PRO A 92 -15.65 -9.60 -9.31
N SER A 93 -15.39 -10.34 -8.23
CA SER A 93 -16.18 -10.17 -7.01
C SER A 93 -15.64 -9.05 -6.12
N GLN A 94 -14.34 -8.80 -6.18
CA GLN A 94 -13.67 -7.85 -5.29
C GLN A 94 -12.32 -7.38 -5.84
N ILE A 95 -11.90 -6.22 -5.37
CA ILE A 95 -10.55 -5.68 -5.59
C ILE A 95 -9.93 -5.37 -4.24
N ARG A 96 -8.72 -5.86 -4.02
CA ARG A 96 -7.89 -5.54 -2.87
C ARG A 96 -6.76 -4.64 -3.31
N ILE A 97 -6.52 -3.60 -2.54
CA ILE A 97 -5.45 -2.63 -2.77
C ILE A 97 -4.54 -2.62 -1.55
N GLU A 98 -3.29 -3.00 -1.74
CA GLU A 98 -2.22 -2.84 -0.76
C GLU A 98 -1.47 -1.54 -1.06
N LYS A 99 -1.16 -0.75 -0.04
CA LYS A 99 -0.47 0.55 -0.15
C LYS A 99 0.98 0.44 0.32
N TYR A 100 1.83 1.39 -0.10
CA TYR A 100 3.26 1.37 0.27
C TYR A 100 3.54 1.50 1.77
N ASN A 101 2.65 2.14 2.54
CA ASN A 101 2.79 2.17 4.01
C ASN A 101 2.39 0.83 4.67
N GLY A 102 1.80 -0.11 3.94
CA GLY A 102 1.30 -1.39 4.43
C GLY A 102 -0.21 -1.41 4.70
N GLU A 103 -0.93 -0.30 4.47
CA GLU A 103 -2.38 -0.31 4.57
C GLU A 103 -3.02 -1.17 3.48
N ILE A 104 -4.12 -1.80 3.82
CA ILE A 104 -4.88 -2.67 2.94
C ILE A 104 -6.35 -2.29 3.03
N PHE A 105 -6.99 -2.12 1.88
CA PHE A 105 -8.44 -1.99 1.81
C PHE A 105 -9.02 -2.76 0.62
N GLU A 106 -10.31 -3.08 0.73
CA GLU A 106 -11.05 -3.86 -0.25
C GLU A 106 -12.25 -3.08 -0.80
N ILE A 107 -12.57 -3.34 -2.07
CA ILE A 107 -13.72 -2.80 -2.77
C ILE A 107 -14.58 -3.99 -3.22
N GLN A 108 -15.82 -4.06 -2.73
CA GLN A 108 -16.78 -5.16 -2.96
C GLN A 108 -18.14 -4.64 -3.49
N ASN A 109 -18.15 -3.51 -4.21
CA ASN A 109 -19.37 -2.95 -4.79
C ASN A 109 -19.58 -3.40 -6.25
N GLN A 110 -20.76 -3.10 -6.81
CA GLN A 110 -21.13 -3.55 -8.17
C GLN A 110 -20.18 -3.05 -9.27
N ASN A 111 -19.62 -1.85 -9.10
CA ASN A 111 -18.76 -1.19 -10.10
C ASN A 111 -17.27 -1.36 -9.83
N LEU A 112 -16.90 -2.06 -8.75
CA LEU A 112 -15.54 -2.23 -8.23
C LEU A 112 -14.71 -0.93 -8.23
N SER A 113 -15.38 0.19 -7.98
CA SER A 113 -14.83 1.54 -8.06
C SER A 113 -15.26 2.34 -6.84
N GLN A 114 -14.40 3.22 -6.36
CA GLN A 114 -14.75 4.18 -5.33
C GLN A 114 -15.52 5.35 -5.94
N ASP A 115 -16.57 5.79 -5.25
CA ASP A 115 -17.39 6.91 -5.71
C ASP A 115 -16.65 8.25 -5.51
N ASN A 116 -16.05 8.42 -4.33
CA ASN A 116 -15.40 9.64 -3.88
C ASN A 116 -13.88 9.50 -3.75
N CYS A 117 -13.18 10.61 -3.92
CA CYS A 117 -11.76 10.71 -3.59
C CYS A 117 -11.57 10.82 -2.07
N GLU A 118 -10.49 10.23 -1.58
CA GLU A 118 -10.11 10.30 -0.18
C GLU A 118 -8.62 10.57 -0.04
N MET A 119 -8.23 11.25 1.04
CA MET A 119 -6.83 11.46 1.37
C MET A 119 -6.19 10.15 1.82
N SER A 120 -5.46 9.51 0.91
CA SER A 120 -4.89 8.19 1.11
C SER A 120 -3.45 8.11 0.61
N THR A 121 -2.65 7.23 1.23
CA THR A 121 -1.33 6.87 0.72
C THR A 121 -1.46 6.11 -0.61
N LEU A 122 -0.34 6.00 -1.34
CA LEU A 122 -0.34 5.46 -2.70
C LEU A 122 -0.38 3.93 -2.71
N PRO A 123 -1.11 3.33 -3.68
CA PRO A 123 -1.17 1.89 -3.84
C PRO A 123 0.18 1.33 -4.30
N ARG A 124 0.55 0.19 -3.75
CA ARG A 124 1.68 -0.65 -4.15
C ARG A 124 1.20 -1.77 -5.07
N SER A 125 0.10 -2.42 -4.73
CA SER A 125 -0.44 -3.53 -5.53
C SER A 125 -1.96 -3.46 -5.63
N ILE A 126 -2.47 -3.94 -6.76
CA ILE A 126 -3.90 -4.09 -7.03
C ILE A 126 -4.14 -5.56 -7.35
N LEU A 127 -4.94 -6.22 -6.52
CA LEU A 127 -5.34 -7.60 -6.67
C LEU A 127 -6.83 -7.66 -7.03
N ILE A 128 -7.12 -8.16 -8.22
CA ILE A 128 -8.48 -8.35 -8.73
C ILE A 128 -8.82 -9.83 -8.56
N GLN A 129 -9.86 -10.13 -7.79
CA GLN A 129 -10.12 -11.50 -7.35
C GLN A 129 -11.38 -12.09 -7.98
N ASN A 130 -11.36 -13.41 -8.10
CA ASN A 130 -12.47 -14.25 -8.55
C ASN A 130 -12.99 -13.90 -9.95
N ILE A 131 -12.09 -13.68 -10.89
CA ILE A 131 -12.43 -13.44 -12.29
C ILE A 131 -12.74 -14.78 -12.96
N LYS A 132 -13.90 -14.91 -13.61
CA LYS A 132 -14.25 -16.13 -14.35
C LYS A 132 -13.85 -16.01 -15.82
N ILE A 133 -12.89 -16.82 -16.25
CA ILE A 133 -12.40 -16.89 -17.63
C ILE A 133 -12.54 -18.33 -18.08
N GLN A 134 -13.34 -18.58 -19.12
CA GLN A 134 -13.54 -19.92 -19.70
C GLN A 134 -13.98 -21.00 -18.68
N GLY A 135 -14.69 -20.61 -17.62
CA GLY A 135 -15.17 -21.51 -16.57
C GLY A 135 -14.22 -21.68 -15.39
N GLU A 136 -12.99 -21.21 -15.49
CA GLU A 136 -12.02 -21.19 -14.38
C GLU A 136 -12.05 -19.87 -13.63
N THR A 137 -11.79 -19.92 -12.32
CA THR A 137 -11.70 -18.74 -11.46
C THR A 137 -10.24 -18.39 -11.26
N THR A 138 -9.85 -17.15 -11.58
CA THR A 138 -8.47 -16.67 -11.47
C THR A 138 -8.40 -15.34 -10.74
N ASN A 139 -7.21 -15.03 -10.22
CA ASN A 139 -6.86 -13.75 -9.62
C ASN A 139 -5.79 -13.08 -10.48
N ILE A 140 -5.87 -11.77 -10.61
CA ILE A 140 -4.86 -10.97 -11.32
C ILE A 140 -4.25 -10.00 -10.32
N ILE A 141 -2.92 -9.96 -10.28
CA ILE A 141 -2.17 -8.98 -9.51
C ILE A 141 -1.43 -8.03 -10.46
N ALA A 142 -1.46 -6.74 -10.15
CA ALA A 142 -0.54 -5.76 -10.69
C ALA A 142 0.25 -5.14 -9.54
N GLN A 143 1.58 -5.25 -9.60
CA GLN A 143 2.48 -4.49 -8.75
C GLN A 143 2.83 -3.19 -9.46
N LEU A 144 2.63 -2.06 -8.78
CA LEU A 144 2.95 -0.74 -9.31
C LEU A 144 4.42 -0.45 -9.05
N ASP A 145 5.08 0.11 -10.05
CA ASP A 145 6.46 0.60 -9.92
C ASP A 145 6.47 1.85 -9.02
N GLU A 146 7.31 1.83 -7.98
CA GLU A 146 7.33 2.88 -6.96
C GLU A 146 7.68 4.24 -7.56
N ASP A 147 8.77 4.33 -8.30
CA ASP A 147 9.19 5.60 -8.87
C ASP A 147 8.18 6.13 -9.89
N SER A 148 7.56 5.23 -10.66
CA SER A 148 6.51 5.59 -11.61
C SER A 148 5.29 6.20 -10.92
N ILE A 149 4.80 5.62 -9.83
CA ILE A 149 3.57 6.11 -9.19
C ILE A 149 3.82 7.39 -8.40
N TYR A 150 4.93 7.49 -7.66
CA TYR A 150 5.25 8.71 -6.94
C TYR A 150 5.49 9.88 -7.89
N SER A 151 6.24 9.67 -8.98
CA SER A 151 6.47 10.72 -9.99
C SER A 151 5.17 11.12 -10.70
N ALA A 152 4.27 10.17 -10.97
CA ALA A 152 2.97 10.46 -11.56
C ALA A 152 2.12 11.34 -10.64
N PHE A 153 2.07 11.02 -9.35
CA PHE A 153 1.32 11.81 -8.38
C PHE A 153 1.94 13.17 -8.10
N GLU A 154 3.26 13.28 -8.03
CA GLU A 154 3.94 14.59 -7.91
C GLU A 154 3.67 15.50 -9.12
N LYS A 155 3.52 14.92 -10.31
CA LYS A 155 3.15 15.67 -11.52
C LYS A 155 1.67 16.04 -11.57
N LEU A 156 0.79 15.11 -11.21
CA LEU A 156 -0.66 15.29 -11.32
C LEU A 156 -1.24 16.15 -10.19
N ASP A 157 -0.57 16.17 -9.05
CA ASP A 157 -0.99 16.91 -7.89
C ASP A 157 -0.40 18.32 -7.89
N ASN A 158 -1.12 19.28 -7.31
CA ASN A 158 -0.60 20.64 -7.13
C ASN A 158 0.20 20.72 -5.82
N GLU A 159 0.85 21.86 -5.57
CA GLU A 159 1.65 22.10 -4.35
C GLU A 159 0.86 21.88 -3.04
N ASN A 160 -0.48 21.84 -3.07
CA ASN A 160 -1.34 21.73 -1.89
C ASN A 160 -1.97 20.34 -1.67
N HIS A 161 -1.68 19.34 -2.50
CA HIS A 161 -2.24 17.99 -2.35
C HIS A 161 -3.77 17.87 -2.45
N THR A 162 -4.40 18.78 -3.18
CA THR A 162 -5.87 18.91 -3.21
C THR A 162 -6.52 18.38 -4.48
N LYS A 163 -5.74 18.14 -5.54
CA LYS A 163 -6.31 17.72 -6.81
C LYS A 163 -6.84 16.30 -6.70
N GLU A 164 -8.07 16.12 -7.15
CA GLU A 164 -8.68 14.80 -7.27
C GLU A 164 -8.00 14.00 -8.38
N ILE A 165 -7.37 12.89 -7.99
CA ILE A 165 -6.70 11.99 -8.91
C ILE A 165 -7.48 10.67 -8.97
N SER A 166 -7.80 10.22 -10.18
CA SER A 166 -8.39 8.89 -10.40
C SER A 166 -7.31 7.93 -10.86
N ILE A 167 -7.14 6.81 -10.15
CA ILE A 167 -6.36 5.66 -10.63
C ILE A 167 -7.34 4.72 -11.33
N ILE A 168 -7.19 4.58 -12.64
CA ILE A 168 -8.05 3.76 -13.48
C ILE A 168 -7.30 2.50 -13.89
N CYS A 169 -7.82 1.34 -13.49
CA CYS A 169 -7.36 0.04 -13.97
C CYS A 169 -8.26 -0.45 -15.10
N THR A 170 -7.69 -0.72 -16.27
CA THR A 170 -8.41 -1.22 -17.44
C THR A 170 -8.15 -2.71 -17.64
N LEU A 171 -9.21 -3.51 -17.65
CA LEU A 171 -9.15 -4.94 -17.95
C LEU A 171 -9.71 -5.22 -19.33
N ASN A 172 -8.97 -6.00 -20.11
CA ASN A 172 -9.45 -6.48 -21.40
C ASN A 172 -10.37 -7.70 -21.26
N ASN A 173 -11.01 -8.08 -22.36
CA ASN A 173 -11.92 -9.23 -22.45
C ASN A 173 -11.28 -10.61 -22.21
N LYS A 174 -9.95 -10.68 -22.08
CA LYS A 174 -9.21 -11.89 -21.73
C LYS A 174 -8.85 -11.96 -20.25
N GLY A 175 -9.36 -11.04 -19.44
CA GLY A 175 -9.02 -10.94 -18.02
C GLY A 175 -7.53 -10.69 -17.84
N ARG A 176 -7.01 -9.67 -18.52
CA ARG A 176 -5.66 -9.16 -18.30
C ARG A 176 -5.72 -7.65 -18.09
N ILE A 177 -4.84 -7.14 -17.24
CA ILE A 177 -4.66 -5.70 -17.06
C ILE A 177 -3.98 -5.15 -18.31
N GLU A 178 -4.69 -4.29 -19.04
CA GLU A 178 -4.19 -3.65 -20.26
C GLU A 178 -3.34 -2.42 -19.93
N ASN A 179 -3.82 -1.63 -18.97
CA ASN A 179 -3.12 -0.47 -18.45
C ASN A 179 -3.66 -0.07 -17.08
N ILE A 180 -2.83 0.67 -16.35
CA ILE A 180 -3.24 1.43 -15.18
C ILE A 180 -2.80 2.88 -15.43
N ILE A 181 -3.72 3.82 -15.24
CA ILE A 181 -3.51 5.24 -15.52
C ILE A 181 -3.89 6.04 -14.29
N ALA A 182 -3.02 6.96 -13.86
CA ALA A 182 -3.39 8.04 -12.95
C ALA A 182 -3.79 9.27 -13.78
N LYS A 183 -4.89 9.92 -13.44
CA LYS A 183 -5.33 11.15 -14.14
C LYS A 183 -5.97 12.15 -13.19
N ASN A 184 -5.88 13.43 -13.54
CA ASN A 184 -6.71 14.49 -12.99
C ASN A 184 -7.61 15.04 -14.11
N ASP A 185 -8.13 16.25 -13.94
CA ASP A 185 -8.95 16.99 -14.90
C ASP A 185 -8.19 17.47 -16.16
N LEU A 186 -6.87 17.62 -16.09
CA LEU A 186 -6.03 18.20 -17.14
C LEU A 186 -5.18 17.17 -17.88
N GLU A 187 -4.66 16.19 -17.14
CA GLU A 187 -3.58 15.32 -17.60
C GLU A 187 -3.81 13.87 -17.17
N LYS A 188 -3.15 12.96 -17.89
CA LYS A 188 -3.11 11.54 -17.58
C LYS A 188 -1.68 11.00 -17.70
N VAL A 189 -1.31 10.11 -16.80
CA VAL A 189 0.00 9.47 -16.73
C VAL A 189 -0.22 7.96 -16.65
N LYS A 190 0.40 7.22 -17.58
CA LYS A 190 0.38 5.75 -17.54
C LYS A 190 1.33 5.28 -16.43
N LEU A 191 0.84 4.43 -15.54
CA LEU A 191 1.64 3.83 -14.49
C LEU A 191 2.36 2.59 -15.03
N LYS A 192 3.63 2.43 -14.66
CA LYS A 192 4.41 1.23 -14.95
C LYS A 192 4.03 0.14 -13.94
N ILE A 193 3.86 -1.07 -14.46
CA ILE A 193 3.59 -2.28 -13.68
C ILE A 193 4.87 -3.12 -13.71
N THR A 194 5.31 -3.60 -12.55
CA THR A 194 6.39 -4.58 -12.46
C THR A 194 5.78 -5.98 -12.53
N THR A 195 6.26 -6.79 -13.47
CA THR A 195 6.05 -8.24 -13.43
C THR A 195 7.16 -8.85 -12.59
N ASP A 196 6.77 -9.69 -11.62
CA ASP A 196 7.71 -10.62 -10.98
C ASP A 196 8.29 -11.60 -12.01
#